data_AF-A0A374WM49-F1
#
_entry.id   AF-A0A374WM49-F1
#
_cell.length_a   1.000
_cell.length_b   1.000
_cell.length_c   1.000
_cell.angle_alpha   90.00
_cell.angle_beta   90.00
_cell.angle_gamma   90.00
#
_symmetry.space_group_name_H-M   'P 1'
#
loop_
_entity.id
_entity.type
_entity.pdbx_description
1 polymer ?
#
loop_
_entity_poly.entity_id
_entity_poly.type
_entity_poly.pdbx_seq_one_letter_code
_entity_poly.pdbx_strand_id
1 'polypeptide(L)'
;MITDERTLNKLYADTETVLFTLEDKPEAVRKIMEIISDTPEYLQLMNYLPVHAQDDSKADWWQSKEVDCLLAELLHVLEIYTPDGFIFGTISGRTYGFGYGNAEYEKDMLYRIEIQLNWGHVYREKNEYRKKKRLYAEIAGIFSPEGYTTELKKRAKGCRIVKGNTELHAHYGWITGYCESIHLSQFITLLLRGGRNFRFMKCQLLDSVFNFTEEEELQYYRKQCATTIHYQIFDLFMRKPWDITDNLMAVASEINIPTKSRPQGFYNHSPVYKYVLSAYQELVDKDYLEEYIHTLGIDEMRCARVTTKGYSKPLFYGTQL
;
A
#
# COMPACT_ATOMS: atom_id res chain seq x y z
N MET A 1 -11.44 -15.40 -12.49
CA MET A 1 -10.73 -15.95 -13.65
C MET A 1 -10.64 -14.85 -14.69
N ILE A 2 -9.42 -14.46 -15.03
CA ILE A 2 -9.13 -13.46 -16.06
C ILE A 2 -9.01 -14.19 -17.40
N THR A 3 -9.53 -13.59 -18.47
CA THR A 3 -9.33 -14.07 -19.84
C THR A 3 -8.69 -12.95 -20.63
N ASP A 4 -7.53 -13.22 -21.22
CA ASP A 4 -6.85 -12.29 -22.10
C ASP A 4 -7.67 -12.11 -23.38
N GLU A 5 -8.12 -10.89 -23.67
CA GLU A 5 -9.04 -10.66 -24.79
C GLU A 5 -8.41 -10.90 -26.17
N ARG A 6 -7.07 -10.86 -26.26
CA ARG A 6 -6.34 -10.98 -27.54
C ARG A 6 -6.04 -12.44 -27.88
N THR A 7 -5.65 -13.22 -26.88
CA THR A 7 -5.17 -14.60 -27.03
C THR A 7 -6.19 -15.62 -26.56
N LEU A 8 -7.22 -15.20 -25.80
CA LEU A 8 -8.19 -16.05 -25.09
C LEU A 8 -7.56 -16.97 -24.05
N ASN A 9 -6.30 -16.73 -23.68
CA ASN A 9 -5.62 -17.44 -22.61
C ASN A 9 -6.28 -17.11 -21.27
N LYS A 10 -6.36 -18.11 -20.39
CA LYS A 10 -7.02 -17.98 -19.10
C LYS A 10 -5.99 -17.91 -17.99
N LEU A 11 -6.20 -16.98 -17.08
CA LEU A 11 -5.48 -16.90 -15.82
C LEU A 11 -6.45 -17.23 -14.69
N TYR A 12 -6.05 -18.15 -13.82
CA TYR A 12 -6.78 -18.54 -12.61
C TYR A 12 -6.58 -17.50 -11.50
N ALA A 13 -6.93 -16.26 -11.81
CA ALA A 13 -6.84 -15.11 -10.93
C ALA A 13 -8.13 -14.27 -10.99
N ASP A 14 -8.42 -13.55 -9.91
CA ASP A 14 -9.47 -12.55 -9.82
C ASP A 14 -8.84 -11.17 -9.59
N THR A 15 -9.47 -10.13 -10.12
CA THR A 15 -9.06 -8.74 -9.89
C THR A 15 -9.44 -8.29 -8.47
N GLU A 16 -8.70 -7.32 -7.93
CA GLU A 16 -8.92 -6.72 -6.62
C GLU A 16 -8.84 -7.74 -5.45
N THR A 17 -8.17 -8.87 -5.68
CA THR A 17 -7.97 -9.92 -4.67
C THR A 17 -6.51 -10.34 -4.59
N VAL A 18 -6.03 -10.58 -3.36
CA VAL A 18 -4.64 -11.02 -3.11
C VAL A 18 -4.46 -12.42 -3.64
N LEU A 19 -3.56 -12.57 -4.61
CA LEU A 19 -3.27 -13.84 -5.27
C LEU A 19 -2.17 -14.62 -4.55
N PHE A 20 -1.10 -13.92 -4.15
CA PHE A 20 0.03 -14.50 -3.42
C PHE A 20 0.80 -13.42 -2.65
N THR A 21 1.75 -13.87 -1.82
CA THR A 21 2.72 -13.00 -1.16
C THR A 21 4.13 -13.41 -1.57
N LEU A 22 5.11 -12.53 -1.37
CA LEU A 22 6.52 -12.83 -1.59
C LEU A 22 7.27 -13.09 -0.28
N GLU A 23 6.55 -13.50 0.76
CA GLU A 23 7.12 -13.85 2.06
C GLU A 23 7.77 -15.24 2.07
N ASP A 24 7.23 -16.14 1.25
CA ASP A 24 7.65 -17.52 1.06
C ASP A 24 7.78 -17.79 -0.44
N LYS A 25 9.02 -17.99 -0.91
CA LYS A 25 9.29 -18.20 -2.35
C LYS A 25 8.68 -19.49 -2.89
N PRO A 26 8.85 -20.68 -2.25
CA PRO A 26 8.17 -21.90 -2.67
C PRO A 26 6.67 -21.70 -2.89
N GLU A 27 6.00 -21.09 -1.92
CA GLU A 27 4.56 -20.87 -2.02
C GLU A 27 4.21 -19.87 -3.13
N ALA A 28 4.97 -18.77 -3.26
CA ALA A 28 4.77 -17.80 -4.33
C ALA A 28 4.90 -18.45 -5.72
N VAL A 29 5.98 -19.20 -5.96
CA VAL A 29 6.20 -19.87 -7.25
C VAL A 29 5.09 -20.86 -7.56
N ARG A 30 4.69 -21.68 -6.57
CA ARG A 30 3.58 -22.63 -6.73
C ARG A 30 2.27 -21.91 -7.10
N LYS A 31 1.94 -20.84 -6.38
CA LYS A 31 0.73 -20.05 -6.64
C LYS A 31 0.73 -19.41 -8.03
N ILE A 32 1.86 -18.84 -8.46
CA ILE A 32 1.95 -18.24 -9.79
C ILE A 32 1.83 -19.32 -10.88
N MET A 33 2.48 -20.47 -10.70
CA MET A 33 2.36 -21.61 -11.62
C MET A 33 0.91 -22.11 -11.76
N GLU A 34 0.15 -22.15 -10.65
CA GLU A 34 -1.29 -22.46 -10.69
C GLU A 34 -2.07 -21.42 -11.50
N ILE A 35 -1.79 -20.13 -11.28
CA ILE A 35 -2.46 -19.01 -11.96
C ILE A 35 -2.27 -19.08 -13.47
N ILE A 36 -1.04 -19.37 -13.93
CA ILE A 36 -0.68 -19.36 -15.36
C ILE A 36 -0.81 -20.73 -16.04
N SER A 37 -1.40 -21.74 -15.37
CA SER A 37 -1.39 -23.14 -15.84
C SER A 37 -1.97 -23.36 -17.24
N ASP A 38 -2.87 -22.49 -17.71
CA ASP A 38 -3.47 -22.54 -19.05
C ASP A 38 -2.77 -21.62 -20.07
N THR A 39 -1.64 -20.99 -19.72
CA THR A 39 -0.87 -20.13 -20.63
C THR A 39 0.26 -20.90 -21.33
N PRO A 40 0.67 -20.51 -22.55
CA PRO A 40 1.75 -21.18 -23.28
C PRO A 40 3.10 -21.11 -22.57
N GLU A 41 3.34 -20.11 -21.71
CA GLU A 41 4.57 -19.94 -20.95
C GLU A 41 4.72 -21.00 -19.84
N TYR A 42 3.61 -21.55 -19.33
CA TYR A 42 3.63 -22.51 -18.22
C TYR A 42 4.59 -23.67 -18.45
N LEU A 43 4.49 -24.36 -19.58
CA LEU A 43 5.34 -25.52 -19.88
C LEU A 43 6.83 -25.16 -19.95
N GLN A 44 7.15 -23.96 -20.42
CA GLN A 44 8.54 -23.49 -20.50
C GLN A 44 9.08 -23.20 -19.10
N LEU A 45 8.30 -22.50 -18.29
CA LEU A 45 8.67 -22.11 -16.93
C LEU A 45 8.73 -23.30 -15.98
N MET A 46 7.82 -24.28 -16.13
CA MET A 46 7.76 -25.49 -15.33
C MET A 46 9.07 -26.29 -15.41
N ASN A 47 9.74 -26.29 -16.56
CA ASN A 47 11.01 -27.02 -16.74
C ASN A 47 12.18 -26.42 -15.95
N TYR A 48 12.09 -25.15 -15.51
CA TYR A 48 13.10 -24.54 -14.65
C TYR A 48 12.91 -24.87 -13.17
N LEU A 49 11.77 -25.48 -12.78
CA LEU A 49 11.48 -25.89 -11.41
C LEU A 49 11.86 -27.36 -11.20
N PRO A 50 12.96 -27.68 -10.48
CA PRO A 50 13.41 -29.05 -10.31
C PRO A 50 12.42 -29.90 -9.51
N VAL A 51 12.22 -31.16 -9.91
CA VAL A 51 11.29 -32.09 -9.23
C VAL A 51 11.54 -32.17 -7.72
N HIS A 52 12.81 -32.29 -7.30
CA HIS A 52 13.14 -32.38 -5.87
C HIS A 52 12.74 -31.12 -5.07
N ALA A 53 12.71 -29.94 -5.70
CA ALA A 53 12.30 -28.70 -5.07
C ALA A 53 10.77 -28.52 -5.07
N GLN A 54 10.07 -29.19 -5.99
CA GLN A 54 8.59 -29.26 -5.99
C GLN A 54 8.09 -30.04 -4.77
N ASP A 55 8.77 -31.15 -4.45
CA ASP A 55 8.39 -32.04 -3.34
C ASP A 55 8.89 -31.55 -1.98
N ASP A 56 9.95 -30.73 -1.95
CA ASP A 56 10.56 -30.20 -0.73
C ASP A 56 10.71 -28.67 -0.78
N SER A 57 9.83 -27.98 -0.06
CA SER A 57 9.86 -26.51 0.10
C SER A 57 11.09 -26.01 0.87
N LYS A 58 11.87 -26.90 1.49
CA LYS A 58 13.11 -26.59 2.21
C LYS A 58 14.37 -26.94 1.42
N ALA A 59 14.23 -27.43 0.19
CA ALA A 59 15.37 -27.73 -0.67
C ALA A 59 16.31 -26.52 -0.81
N ASP A 60 17.62 -26.76 -0.80
CA ASP A 60 18.65 -25.73 -0.96
C ASP A 60 18.50 -24.92 -2.26
N TRP A 61 17.82 -25.49 -3.26
CA TRP A 61 17.50 -24.82 -4.51
C TRP A 61 16.67 -23.54 -4.31
N TRP A 62 15.78 -23.48 -3.31
CA TRP A 62 15.02 -22.26 -2.98
C TRP A 62 15.90 -21.09 -2.52
N GLN A 63 17.16 -21.37 -2.18
CA GLN A 63 18.19 -20.40 -1.84
C GLN A 63 19.10 -20.06 -3.01
N SER A 64 18.88 -20.61 -4.20
CA SER A 64 19.77 -20.48 -5.35
C SER A 64 19.48 -19.24 -6.20
N LYS A 65 20.25 -19.02 -7.27
CA LYS A 65 20.00 -17.92 -8.21
C LYS A 65 19.03 -18.30 -9.32
N GLU A 66 18.94 -19.58 -9.61
CA GLU A 66 18.01 -20.16 -10.58
C GLU A 66 16.56 -19.85 -10.20
N VAL A 67 16.21 -19.95 -8.91
CA VAL A 67 14.86 -19.58 -8.44
C VAL A 67 14.60 -18.06 -8.51
N ASP A 68 15.61 -17.22 -8.27
CA ASP A 68 15.46 -15.77 -8.43
C ASP A 68 15.12 -15.43 -9.89
N CYS A 69 15.79 -16.10 -10.85
CA CYS A 69 15.49 -15.97 -12.28
C CYS A 69 14.09 -16.49 -12.62
N LEU A 70 13.71 -17.70 -12.15
CA LEU A 70 12.37 -18.24 -12.39
C LEU A 70 11.28 -17.31 -11.87
N LEU A 71 11.42 -16.82 -10.63
CA LEU A 71 10.44 -15.90 -10.04
C LEU A 71 10.34 -14.60 -10.84
N ALA A 72 11.46 -14.06 -11.35
CA ALA A 72 11.43 -12.86 -12.18
C ALA A 72 10.65 -13.10 -13.50
N GLU A 73 10.83 -14.25 -14.14
CA GLU A 73 10.06 -14.60 -15.34
C GLU A 73 8.58 -14.82 -15.04
N LEU A 74 8.26 -15.49 -13.92
CA LEU A 74 6.87 -15.68 -13.48
C LEU A 74 6.15 -14.35 -13.21
N LEU A 75 6.81 -13.40 -12.54
CA LEU A 75 6.27 -12.06 -12.33
C LEU A 75 6.08 -11.31 -13.66
N HIS A 76 7.01 -11.48 -14.60
CA HIS A 76 6.90 -10.87 -15.92
C HIS A 76 5.71 -11.42 -16.72
N VAL A 77 5.45 -12.73 -16.65
CA VAL A 77 4.26 -13.33 -17.29
C VAL A 77 2.98 -12.73 -16.70
N LEU A 78 2.87 -12.62 -15.38
CA LEU A 78 1.69 -12.00 -14.75
C LEU A 78 1.49 -10.55 -15.17
N GLU A 79 2.58 -9.80 -15.35
CA GLU A 79 2.54 -8.42 -15.84
C GLU A 79 2.05 -8.33 -17.29
N ILE A 80 2.48 -9.23 -18.17
CA ILE A 80 2.01 -9.30 -19.58
C ILE A 80 0.49 -9.51 -19.66
N TYR A 81 -0.04 -10.37 -18.80
CA TYR A 81 -1.47 -10.70 -18.76
C TYR A 81 -2.30 -9.76 -17.88
N THR A 82 -1.77 -8.57 -17.55
CA THR A 82 -2.53 -7.56 -16.80
C THR A 82 -3.77 -7.13 -17.59
N PRO A 83 -4.99 -7.25 -17.03
CA PRO A 83 -6.20 -6.82 -17.71
C PRO A 83 -6.25 -5.30 -17.92
N ASP A 84 -6.95 -4.86 -18.96
CA ASP A 84 -7.17 -3.43 -19.22
C ASP A 84 -7.85 -2.74 -18.03
N GLY A 85 -7.32 -1.58 -17.63
CA GLY A 85 -7.80 -0.82 -16.46
C GLY A 85 -7.24 -1.28 -15.11
N PHE A 86 -6.41 -2.33 -15.10
CA PHE A 86 -5.73 -2.82 -13.90
C PHE A 86 -4.21 -2.61 -13.98
N ILE A 87 -3.57 -2.71 -12.83
CA ILE A 87 -2.11 -2.85 -12.73
C ILE A 87 -1.79 -4.15 -12.00
N PHE A 88 -0.80 -4.89 -12.49
CA PHE A 88 -0.18 -5.94 -11.70
C PHE A 88 0.77 -5.33 -10.68
N GLY A 89 0.56 -5.64 -9.40
CA GLY A 89 1.36 -5.07 -8.35
C GLY A 89 0.80 -5.39 -6.97
N THR A 90 1.03 -4.49 -6.04
CA THR A 90 0.47 -4.61 -4.70
C THR A 90 -0.96 -4.15 -4.65
N ILE A 91 -1.73 -4.85 -3.82
CA ILE A 91 -3.10 -4.52 -3.56
C ILE A 91 -3.37 -4.53 -2.06
N SER A 92 -4.23 -3.61 -1.65
CA SER A 92 -4.73 -3.51 -0.29
C SER A 92 -6.04 -4.28 -0.15
N GLY A 93 -6.08 -5.26 0.76
CA GLY A 93 -7.27 -6.04 1.10
C GLY A 93 -7.33 -6.34 2.59
N ARG A 94 -7.88 -7.50 3.00
CA ARG A 94 -7.75 -7.98 4.40
C ARG A 94 -6.30 -8.26 4.80
N THR A 95 -5.48 -8.57 3.81
CA THR A 95 -4.03 -8.76 3.89
C THR A 95 -3.38 -8.00 2.75
N TYR A 96 -2.11 -7.66 2.89
CA TYR A 96 -1.31 -7.11 1.79
C TYR A 96 -0.69 -8.24 0.97
N GLY A 97 -0.67 -8.09 -0.36
CA GLY A 97 -0.02 -9.05 -1.23
C GLY A 97 0.00 -8.57 -2.69
N PHE A 98 0.27 -9.49 -3.59
CA PHE A 98 0.37 -9.24 -5.03
C PHE A 98 -0.89 -9.72 -5.75
N GLY A 99 -1.33 -8.94 -6.73
CA GLY A 99 -2.51 -9.21 -7.54
C GLY A 99 -2.75 -8.14 -8.60
N TYR A 100 -3.95 -8.14 -9.16
CA TYR A 100 -4.39 -7.17 -10.16
C TYR A 100 -5.28 -6.11 -9.51
N GLY A 101 -4.73 -4.92 -9.25
CA GLY A 101 -5.45 -3.82 -8.60
C GLY A 101 -6.01 -2.82 -9.59
N ASN A 102 -7.09 -2.13 -9.22
CA ASN A 102 -7.67 -1.09 -10.05
C ASN A 102 -6.67 0.06 -10.23
N ALA A 103 -6.33 0.39 -11.49
CA ALA A 103 -5.31 1.38 -11.80
C ALA A 103 -5.66 2.80 -11.32
N GLU A 104 -6.95 3.16 -11.28
CA GLU A 104 -7.39 4.48 -10.80
C GLU A 104 -7.10 4.65 -9.31
N TYR A 105 -7.21 3.58 -8.52
CA TYR A 105 -7.02 3.60 -7.08
C TYR A 105 -5.56 3.37 -6.69
N GLU A 106 -4.92 2.34 -7.26
CA GLU A 106 -3.58 1.91 -6.84
C GLU A 106 -2.47 2.88 -7.25
N LYS A 107 -2.68 3.73 -8.25
CA LYS A 107 -1.67 4.72 -8.69
C LYS A 107 -1.29 5.70 -7.57
N ASP A 108 -2.20 5.98 -6.64
CA ASP A 108 -2.01 6.95 -5.57
C ASP A 108 -1.52 6.29 -4.26
N MET A 109 -1.29 4.97 -4.29
CA MET A 109 -0.91 4.18 -3.13
C MET A 109 0.60 4.01 -2.98
N LEU A 110 1.07 4.18 -1.76
CA LEU A 110 2.42 3.86 -1.30
C LEU A 110 2.35 2.69 -0.33
N TYR A 111 3.13 1.65 -0.61
CA TYR A 111 3.26 0.48 0.25
C TYR A 111 4.57 0.56 1.02
N ARG A 112 4.52 0.38 2.35
CA ARG A 112 5.72 0.20 3.13
C ARG A 112 6.19 -1.23 2.98
N ILE A 113 7.39 -1.39 2.44
CA ILE A 113 7.96 -2.69 2.13
C ILE A 113 9.15 -3.00 3.03
N GLU A 114 9.38 -4.28 3.24
CA GLU A 114 10.61 -4.81 3.83
C GLU A 114 11.10 -5.99 2.99
N ILE A 115 12.18 -5.76 2.25
CA ILE A 115 12.82 -6.77 1.41
C ILE A 115 14.04 -7.28 2.14
N GLN A 116 14.09 -8.58 2.37
CA GLN A 116 15.27 -9.27 2.88
C GLN A 116 16.14 -9.75 1.73
N LEU A 117 17.44 -9.49 1.83
CA LEU A 117 18.47 -9.96 0.92
C LEU A 117 19.47 -10.83 1.67
N ASN A 118 19.83 -11.97 1.09
CA ASN A 118 20.94 -12.79 1.57
C ASN A 118 22.20 -12.41 0.79
N TRP A 119 23.19 -11.86 1.48
CA TRP A 119 24.46 -11.40 0.92
C TRP A 119 25.66 -12.03 1.66
N GLY A 120 25.41 -13.17 2.31
CA GLY A 120 26.35 -13.87 3.18
C GLY A 120 26.45 -13.26 4.58
N HIS A 121 26.93 -14.05 5.56
CA HIS A 121 27.24 -13.53 6.90
C HIS A 121 28.49 -12.64 6.82
N VAL A 122 28.38 -11.37 7.20
CA VAL A 122 29.46 -10.38 7.07
C VAL A 122 29.78 -9.68 8.39
N TYR A 123 29.01 -9.94 9.44
CA TYR A 123 29.16 -9.25 10.72
C TYR A 123 30.45 -9.67 11.45
N ARG A 124 31.26 -8.69 11.88
CA ARG A 124 32.56 -8.87 12.57
C ARG A 124 33.67 -9.47 11.71
N GLU A 125 33.48 -9.59 10.40
CA GLU A 125 34.57 -9.98 9.53
C GLU A 125 35.53 -8.81 9.28
N LYS A 126 36.83 -9.08 9.16
CA LYS A 126 37.86 -8.06 8.84
C LYS A 126 37.54 -7.25 7.57
N ASN A 127 36.74 -7.82 6.65
CA ASN A 127 36.39 -7.21 5.37
C ASN A 127 34.94 -6.65 5.32
N GLU A 128 34.26 -6.53 6.46
CA GLU A 128 32.86 -6.10 6.55
C GLU A 128 32.58 -4.81 5.79
N TYR A 129 33.40 -3.77 6.03
CA TYR A 129 33.27 -2.48 5.35
C TYR A 129 33.34 -2.60 3.83
N ARG A 130 34.29 -3.39 3.32
CA ARG A 130 34.51 -3.56 1.87
C ARG A 130 33.34 -4.31 1.22
N LYS A 131 32.84 -5.35 1.89
CA LYS A 131 31.67 -6.13 1.45
C LYS A 131 30.41 -5.26 1.41
N LYS A 132 30.13 -4.50 2.48
CA LYS A 132 29.00 -3.54 2.53
C LYS A 132 29.09 -2.50 1.42
N LYS A 133 30.26 -1.87 1.24
CA LYS A 133 30.46 -0.86 0.18
C LYS A 133 30.18 -1.45 -1.21
N ARG A 134 30.63 -2.68 -1.48
CA ARG A 134 30.38 -3.37 -2.74
C ARG A 134 28.89 -3.66 -2.95
N LEU A 135 28.21 -4.20 -1.93
CA LEU A 135 26.77 -4.48 -1.98
C LEU A 135 25.97 -3.21 -2.32
N TYR A 136 26.21 -2.12 -1.60
CA TYR A 136 25.45 -0.88 -1.83
C TYR A 136 25.77 -0.24 -3.19
N ALA A 137 27.01 -0.35 -3.67
CA ALA A 137 27.37 0.10 -5.01
C ALA A 137 26.69 -0.75 -6.11
N GLU A 138 26.55 -2.06 -5.87
CA GLU A 138 25.81 -2.95 -6.76
C GLU A 138 24.32 -2.63 -6.78
N ILE A 139 23.68 -2.48 -5.62
CA ILE A 139 22.28 -2.04 -5.52
C ILE A 139 22.09 -0.71 -6.26
N ALA A 140 22.97 0.26 -6.05
CA ALA A 140 22.92 1.53 -6.78
C ALA A 140 23.05 1.35 -8.31
N GLY A 141 23.96 0.46 -8.74
CA GLY A 141 24.18 0.15 -10.15
C GLY A 141 23.04 -0.62 -10.83
N ILE A 142 22.21 -1.34 -10.07
CA ILE A 142 20.98 -1.98 -10.57
C ILE A 142 19.91 -0.92 -10.86
N PHE A 143 19.73 0.05 -9.96
CA PHE A 143 18.59 0.98 -10.02
C PHE A 143 18.88 2.27 -10.79
N SER A 144 20.13 2.75 -10.81
CA SER A 144 20.48 4.00 -11.51
C SER A 144 20.12 3.99 -13.01
N PRO A 145 20.37 2.90 -13.77
CA PRO A 145 19.98 2.83 -15.18
C PRO A 145 18.45 2.93 -15.41
N GLU A 146 17.66 2.54 -14.41
CA GLU A 146 16.18 2.47 -14.48
C GLU A 146 15.49 3.77 -14.02
N GLY A 147 16.28 4.85 -13.95
CA GLY A 147 15.81 6.19 -13.60
C GLY A 147 15.69 6.47 -12.09
N TYR A 148 16.18 5.57 -11.23
CA TYR A 148 16.22 5.84 -9.79
C TYR A 148 17.43 6.71 -9.43
N THR A 149 17.21 7.72 -8.60
CA THR A 149 18.30 8.43 -7.95
C THR A 149 18.82 7.61 -6.77
N THR A 150 20.11 7.32 -6.76
CA THR A 150 20.75 6.53 -5.69
C THR A 150 21.83 7.32 -4.96
N GLU A 151 21.84 7.24 -3.63
CA GLU A 151 22.82 7.94 -2.79
C GLU A 151 23.49 6.97 -1.81
N LEU A 152 24.80 6.78 -1.93
CA LEU A 152 25.58 5.96 -1.00
C LEU A 152 25.87 6.72 0.29
N LYS A 153 25.45 6.18 1.44
CA LYS A 153 25.70 6.82 2.73
C LYS A 153 27.15 6.65 3.18
N LYS A 154 27.69 7.69 3.81
CA LYS A 154 29.06 7.72 4.36
C LYS A 154 29.33 6.50 5.23
N ARG A 155 30.58 6.01 5.19
CA ARG A 155 31.05 4.84 5.96
C ARG A 155 30.27 3.54 5.66
N ALA A 156 29.74 3.39 4.45
CA ALA A 156 28.98 2.20 4.04
C ALA A 156 27.85 1.86 5.02
N LYS A 157 27.10 2.88 5.44
CA LYS A 157 25.94 2.73 6.32
C LYS A 157 24.67 2.31 5.57
N GLY A 158 24.62 2.49 4.26
CA GLY A 158 23.47 2.14 3.44
C GLY A 158 23.48 2.78 2.05
N CYS A 159 22.40 2.57 1.31
CA CYS A 159 22.10 3.22 0.04
C CYS A 159 20.65 3.72 0.07
N ARG A 160 20.42 4.99 -0.26
CA ARG A 160 19.08 5.56 -0.47
C ARG A 160 18.74 5.41 -1.96
N ILE A 161 17.49 5.02 -2.26
CA ILE A 161 16.99 4.74 -3.61
C ILE A 161 15.66 5.48 -3.77
N VAL A 162 15.56 6.37 -4.75
CA VAL A 162 14.40 7.28 -4.91
C VAL A 162 13.96 7.36 -6.37
N LYS A 163 12.64 7.29 -6.62
CA LYS A 163 12.00 7.54 -7.92
C LYS A 163 10.55 7.96 -7.69
N GLY A 164 10.13 9.13 -8.19
CA GLY A 164 8.82 9.67 -7.85
C GLY A 164 8.67 9.83 -6.33
N ASN A 165 7.59 9.27 -5.77
CA ASN A 165 7.35 9.26 -4.33
C ASN A 165 7.88 8.02 -3.62
N THR A 166 8.45 7.07 -4.38
CA THR A 166 9.19 5.92 -3.85
C THR A 166 10.47 6.39 -3.18
N GLU A 167 10.63 6.03 -1.91
CA GLU A 167 11.82 6.30 -1.12
C GLU A 167 12.17 5.10 -0.26
N LEU A 168 13.28 4.45 -0.61
CA LEU A 168 13.75 3.22 -0.01
C LEU A 168 15.18 3.35 0.51
N HIS A 169 15.49 2.59 1.55
CA HIS A 169 16.78 2.56 2.23
C HIS A 169 17.30 1.14 2.37
N ALA A 170 18.37 0.84 1.64
CA ALA A 170 19.14 -0.38 1.80
C ALA A 170 20.06 -0.27 3.03
N HIS A 171 19.92 -1.18 3.99
CA HIS A 171 20.74 -1.27 5.18
C HIS A 171 20.84 -2.72 5.68
N TYR A 172 22.04 -3.19 6.03
CA TYR A 172 22.24 -4.47 6.74
C TYR A 172 21.53 -5.72 6.17
N GLY A 173 21.42 -5.84 4.84
CA GLY A 173 20.72 -6.97 4.20
C GLY A 173 19.21 -6.78 4.05
N TRP A 174 18.72 -5.57 4.31
CA TRP A 174 17.33 -5.20 4.18
C TRP A 174 17.20 -3.99 3.26
N ILE A 175 16.09 -3.90 2.54
CA ILE A 175 15.64 -2.68 1.88
C ILE A 175 14.25 -2.37 2.42
N THR A 176 14.06 -1.16 2.95
CA THR A 176 12.78 -0.75 3.53
C THR A 176 12.45 0.69 3.22
N GLY A 177 11.17 1.03 3.29
CA GLY A 177 10.62 2.36 3.05
C GLY A 177 9.31 2.27 2.28
N TYR A 178 8.84 3.42 1.78
CA TYR A 178 7.62 3.48 0.99
C TYR A 178 7.92 3.35 -0.50
N CYS A 179 7.18 2.50 -1.19
CA CYS A 179 7.26 2.29 -2.63
C CYS A 179 5.89 2.54 -3.27
N GLU A 180 5.87 3.31 -4.35
CA GLU A 180 4.65 3.48 -5.15
C GLU A 180 4.23 2.14 -5.72
N SER A 181 2.93 1.84 -5.68
CA SER A 181 2.38 0.55 -6.12
C SER A 181 2.88 0.19 -7.53
N ILE A 182 2.89 1.18 -8.42
CA ILE A 182 3.34 1.06 -9.82
C ILE A 182 4.83 0.71 -10.00
N HIS A 183 5.68 0.97 -8.99
CA HIS A 183 7.11 0.72 -9.09
C HIS A 183 7.52 -0.64 -8.51
N LEU A 184 6.70 -1.23 -7.64
CA LEU A 184 7.12 -2.34 -6.80
C LEU A 184 7.40 -3.63 -7.59
N SER A 185 6.55 -3.99 -8.55
CA SER A 185 6.80 -5.15 -9.42
C SER A 185 8.14 -5.04 -10.14
N GLN A 186 8.36 -3.90 -10.82
CA GLN A 186 9.64 -3.61 -11.49
C GLN A 186 10.81 -3.64 -10.51
N PHE A 187 10.64 -3.05 -9.32
CA PHE A 187 11.68 -3.00 -8.30
C PHE A 187 12.13 -4.39 -7.86
N ILE A 188 11.19 -5.31 -7.63
CA ILE A 188 11.48 -6.69 -7.24
C ILE A 188 12.15 -7.45 -8.39
N THR A 189 11.63 -7.33 -9.61
CA THR A 189 12.24 -7.95 -10.80
C THR A 189 13.70 -7.50 -11.01
N LEU A 190 14.00 -6.23 -10.77
CA LEU A 190 15.37 -5.71 -10.83
C LEU A 190 16.29 -6.32 -9.77
N LEU A 191 15.81 -6.55 -8.55
CA LEU A 191 16.60 -7.22 -7.51
C LEU A 191 16.84 -8.70 -7.82
N LEU A 192 15.82 -9.39 -8.31
CA LEU A 192 15.89 -10.80 -8.67
C LEU A 192 16.94 -11.02 -9.78
N ARG A 193 16.88 -10.21 -10.85
CA ARG A 193 17.78 -10.31 -12.02
C ARG A 193 19.15 -9.69 -11.79
N GLY A 194 19.23 -8.55 -11.10
CA GLY A 194 20.42 -7.72 -11.03
C GLY A 194 21.45 -8.15 -9.98
N GLY A 195 21.03 -8.92 -8.97
CA GLY A 195 21.89 -9.32 -7.86
C GLY A 195 22.96 -10.34 -8.25
N ARG A 196 24.23 -9.95 -8.13
CA ARG A 196 25.43 -10.80 -8.28
C ARG A 196 25.99 -11.24 -6.94
N ASN A 197 26.04 -10.34 -5.96
CA ASN A 197 26.61 -10.62 -4.63
C ASN A 197 25.54 -10.79 -3.54
N PHE A 198 24.26 -10.76 -3.92
CA PHE A 198 23.15 -11.03 -3.02
C PHE A 198 22.06 -11.83 -3.72
N ARG A 199 21.23 -12.50 -2.93
CA ARG A 199 20.04 -13.25 -3.34
C ARG A 199 18.82 -12.59 -2.71
N PHE A 200 17.74 -12.48 -3.46
CA PHE A 200 16.46 -12.08 -2.89
C PHE A 200 16.04 -13.17 -1.88
N MET A 201 15.42 -12.82 -0.76
CA MET A 201 14.92 -13.81 0.20
C MET A 201 13.41 -13.75 0.28
N LYS A 202 12.90 -12.58 0.65
CA LYS A 202 11.46 -12.31 0.76
C LYS A 202 11.18 -10.82 0.66
N CYS A 203 9.93 -10.48 0.35
CA CYS A 203 9.37 -9.13 0.43
C CYS A 203 8.10 -9.18 1.27
N GLN A 204 8.10 -8.44 2.37
CA GLN A 204 6.94 -8.25 3.24
C GLN A 204 6.33 -6.88 3.00
N LEU A 205 5.01 -6.81 3.05
CA LEU A 205 4.23 -5.59 2.91
C LEU A 205 3.62 -5.27 4.27
N LEU A 206 4.03 -4.13 4.85
CA LEU A 206 3.77 -3.84 6.25
C LEU A 206 2.52 -2.98 6.44
N ASP A 207 2.36 -1.96 5.62
CA ASP A 207 1.18 -1.08 5.58
C ASP A 207 1.11 -0.35 4.22
N SER A 208 0.07 0.44 4.06
CA SER A 208 -0.17 1.27 2.90
C SER A 208 -0.68 2.65 3.28
N VAL A 209 -0.24 3.67 2.56
CA VAL A 209 -0.68 5.06 2.74
C VAL A 209 -0.96 5.70 1.38
N PHE A 210 -1.84 6.69 1.34
CA PHE A 210 -2.02 7.51 0.15
C PHE A 210 -0.89 8.52 0.01
N ASN A 211 -0.49 8.78 -1.24
CA ASN A 211 0.44 9.84 -1.58
C ASN A 211 -0.23 11.21 -1.80
N PHE A 212 -1.44 11.39 -1.26
CA PHE A 212 -2.18 12.63 -1.44
C PHE A 212 -1.50 13.84 -0.78
N THR A 213 -1.55 14.96 -1.50
CA THR A 213 -1.50 16.31 -0.94
C THR A 213 -2.72 16.58 -0.04
N GLU A 214 -2.71 17.67 0.73
CA GLU A 214 -3.87 18.02 1.57
C GLU A 214 -5.12 18.32 0.73
N GLU A 215 -4.93 18.93 -0.44
CA GLU A 215 -6.01 19.25 -1.38
C GLU A 215 -6.61 18.00 -2.02
N GLU A 216 -5.78 17.03 -2.43
CA GLU A 216 -6.24 15.74 -2.97
C GLU A 216 -6.97 14.92 -1.90
N GLU A 217 -6.46 14.92 -0.65
CA GLU A 217 -7.12 14.25 0.48
C GLU A 217 -8.52 14.86 0.71
N LEU A 218 -8.65 16.19 0.65
CA LEU A 218 -9.93 16.86 0.79
C LEU A 218 -10.90 16.53 -0.36
N GLN A 219 -10.40 16.46 -1.60
CA GLN A 219 -11.21 16.04 -2.76
C GLN A 219 -11.65 14.59 -2.65
N TYR A 220 -10.79 13.71 -2.14
CA TYR A 220 -11.11 12.32 -1.87
C TYR A 220 -12.32 12.22 -0.92
N TYR A 221 -12.31 12.92 0.22
CA TYR A 221 -13.45 12.91 1.13
C TYR A 221 -14.71 13.47 0.49
N ARG A 222 -14.61 14.57 -0.28
CA ARG A 222 -15.75 15.12 -1.02
C ARG A 222 -16.35 14.14 -2.02
N LYS A 223 -15.54 13.30 -2.67
CA LYS A 223 -16.04 12.28 -3.61
C LYS A 223 -16.65 11.09 -2.87
N GLN A 224 -15.96 10.57 -1.85
CA GLN A 224 -16.32 9.30 -1.21
C GLN A 224 -17.36 9.43 -0.09
N CYS A 225 -17.37 10.57 0.62
CA CYS A 225 -18.20 10.77 1.82
C CYS A 225 -19.37 11.74 1.59
N ALA A 226 -19.48 12.37 0.41
CA ALA A 226 -20.50 13.40 0.15
C ALA A 226 -21.93 12.96 0.45
N THR A 227 -22.25 11.69 0.25
CA THR A 227 -23.60 11.16 0.45
C THR A 227 -23.86 10.71 1.89
N THR A 228 -22.84 10.60 2.74
CA THR A 228 -22.97 10.03 4.09
C THR A 228 -22.64 11.02 5.19
N ILE A 229 -21.78 12.00 4.92
CA ILE A 229 -21.16 12.83 5.96
C ILE A 229 -22.18 13.60 6.81
N HIS A 230 -23.16 14.26 6.18
CA HIS A 230 -24.16 15.03 6.90
C HIS A 230 -25.03 14.16 7.80
N TYR A 231 -25.37 12.95 7.33
CA TYR A 231 -26.10 11.97 8.13
C TYR A 231 -25.27 11.50 9.32
N GLN A 232 -24.01 11.13 9.12
CA GLN A 232 -23.14 10.64 10.19
C GLN A 232 -22.97 11.68 11.31
N ILE A 233 -22.75 12.94 10.95
CA ILE A 233 -22.64 14.05 11.90
C ILE A 233 -23.98 14.23 12.63
N PHE A 234 -25.08 14.35 11.90
CA PHE A 234 -26.41 14.57 12.46
C PHE A 234 -26.83 13.46 13.44
N ASP A 235 -26.67 12.20 13.02
CA ASP A 235 -27.00 11.03 13.84
C ASP A 235 -26.12 10.91 15.08
N LEU A 236 -24.85 11.34 15.02
CA LEU A 236 -24.01 11.39 16.20
C LEU A 236 -24.52 12.44 17.22
N PHE A 237 -24.88 13.64 16.78
CA PHE A 237 -25.43 14.67 17.67
C PHE A 237 -26.86 14.38 18.16
N MET A 238 -27.66 13.62 17.40
CA MET A 238 -28.92 13.04 17.88
C MET A 238 -28.68 12.15 19.12
N ARG A 239 -27.64 11.32 19.08
CA ARG A 239 -27.30 10.35 20.14
C ARG A 239 -26.52 10.99 21.29
N LYS A 240 -25.65 11.95 20.99
CA LYS A 240 -24.72 12.59 21.92
C LYS A 240 -24.67 14.11 21.68
N PRO A 241 -25.61 14.90 22.23
CA PRO A 241 -25.58 16.36 22.16
C PRO A 241 -24.56 16.92 23.16
N TRP A 242 -23.27 16.71 22.88
CA TRP A 242 -22.13 17.04 23.74
C TRP A 242 -21.10 17.84 22.94
N ASP A 243 -19.80 17.68 23.28
CA ASP A 243 -18.70 18.45 22.70
C ASP A 243 -18.72 18.43 21.18
N ILE A 244 -18.59 19.60 20.59
CA ILE A 244 -18.46 19.69 19.14
C ILE A 244 -17.15 19.04 18.70
N THR A 245 -16.03 19.35 19.34
CA THR A 245 -14.71 18.87 18.91
C THR A 245 -14.62 17.36 19.03
N ASP A 246 -14.99 16.77 20.17
CA ASP A 246 -14.90 15.32 20.35
C ASP A 246 -15.81 14.55 19.39
N ASN A 247 -17.03 15.04 19.16
CA ASN A 247 -17.94 14.40 18.20
C ASN A 247 -17.41 14.50 16.76
N LEU A 248 -16.92 15.67 16.34
CA LEU A 248 -16.36 15.82 14.99
C LEU A 248 -15.07 15.00 14.82
N MET A 249 -14.23 14.90 15.85
CA MET A 249 -13.07 14.01 15.85
C MET A 249 -13.49 12.53 15.74
N ALA A 250 -14.57 12.12 16.40
CA ALA A 250 -15.10 10.77 16.27
C ALA A 250 -15.54 10.47 14.83
N VAL A 251 -16.33 11.36 14.20
CA VAL A 251 -16.73 11.19 12.79
C VAL A 251 -15.51 11.20 11.87
N ALA A 252 -14.56 12.12 12.09
CA ALA A 252 -13.32 12.18 11.31
C ALA A 252 -12.53 10.88 11.40
N SER A 253 -12.50 10.22 12.56
CA SER A 253 -11.78 8.95 12.74
C SER A 253 -12.36 7.79 11.94
N GLU A 254 -13.67 7.81 11.67
CA GLU A 254 -14.35 6.76 10.89
C GLU A 254 -14.01 6.83 9.40
N ILE A 255 -13.73 8.03 8.89
CA ILE A 255 -13.48 8.26 7.45
C ILE A 255 -12.01 8.54 7.12
N ASN A 256 -11.17 8.76 8.12
CA ASN A 256 -9.77 9.15 7.93
C ASN A 256 -8.97 8.10 7.15
N ILE A 257 -8.23 8.56 6.15
CA ILE A 257 -7.26 7.74 5.41
C ILE A 257 -5.82 8.06 5.83
N PRO A 258 -4.92 7.07 5.94
CA PRO A 258 -3.52 7.32 6.22
C PRO A 258 -2.83 7.90 4.99
N THR A 259 -2.03 8.96 5.17
CA THR A 259 -1.24 9.57 4.09
C THR A 259 0.25 9.55 4.42
N LYS A 260 1.11 9.75 3.42
CA LYS A 260 2.58 9.77 3.61
C LYS A 260 3.02 10.76 4.70
N SER A 261 2.36 11.92 4.81
CA SER A 261 2.66 12.93 5.83
C SER A 261 2.07 12.59 7.20
N ARG A 262 1.01 11.77 7.24
CA ARG A 262 0.25 11.39 8.43
C ARG A 262 -0.07 9.89 8.43
N PRO A 263 0.93 9.01 8.61
CA PRO A 263 0.73 7.56 8.50
C PRO A 263 0.03 6.94 9.71
N GLN A 264 0.06 7.60 10.88
CA GLN A 264 -0.35 7.01 12.18
C GLN A 264 -1.52 7.74 12.85
N GLY A 265 -2.16 8.70 12.19
CA GLY A 265 -3.33 9.40 12.74
C GLY A 265 -3.52 10.81 12.19
N PHE A 266 -4.48 11.52 12.77
CA PHE A 266 -4.87 12.87 12.38
C PHE A 266 -5.16 13.73 13.61
N TYR A 267 -5.26 15.04 13.39
CA TYR A 267 -5.51 16.03 14.45
C TYR A 267 -6.60 17.02 13.99
N ASN A 268 -6.99 17.94 14.86
CA ASN A 268 -7.99 18.99 14.61
C ASN A 268 -7.62 19.99 13.48
N HIS A 269 -6.43 19.90 12.90
CA HIS A 269 -6.01 20.70 11.74
C HIS A 269 -5.82 19.86 10.47
N SER A 270 -6.07 18.55 10.54
CA SER A 270 -5.97 17.65 9.39
C SER A 270 -7.09 17.88 8.37
N PRO A 271 -6.88 17.53 7.09
CA PRO A 271 -7.90 17.70 6.04
C PRO A 271 -9.22 17.00 6.36
N VAL A 272 -9.18 15.80 6.95
CA VAL A 272 -10.37 15.09 7.39
C VAL A 272 -11.21 15.88 8.39
N TYR A 273 -10.58 16.51 9.39
CA TYR A 273 -11.30 17.30 10.38
C TYR A 273 -11.86 18.58 9.75
N LYS A 274 -11.08 19.26 8.89
CA LYS A 274 -11.55 20.44 8.15
C LYS A 274 -12.78 20.09 7.28
N TYR A 275 -12.78 18.92 6.64
CA TYR A 275 -13.91 18.44 5.86
C TYR A 275 -15.16 18.22 6.72
N VAL A 276 -15.01 17.48 7.81
CA VAL A 276 -16.10 17.18 8.76
C VAL A 276 -16.66 18.46 9.37
N LEU A 277 -15.78 19.39 9.77
CA LEU A 277 -16.17 20.71 10.30
C LEU A 277 -16.96 21.53 9.27
N SER A 278 -16.56 21.51 8.00
CA SER A 278 -17.29 22.18 6.93
C SER A 278 -18.71 21.61 6.76
N ALA A 279 -18.83 20.28 6.75
CA ALA A 279 -20.14 19.62 6.63
C ALA A 279 -21.03 19.87 7.87
N TYR A 280 -20.42 19.92 9.05
CA TYR A 280 -21.11 20.33 10.29
C TYR A 280 -21.61 21.78 10.21
N GLN A 281 -20.79 22.71 9.73
CA GLN A 281 -21.21 24.11 9.61
C GLN A 281 -22.40 24.25 8.66
N GLU A 282 -22.45 23.49 7.57
CA GLU A 282 -23.62 23.46 6.68
C GLU A 282 -24.89 22.98 7.39
N LEU A 283 -24.80 22.05 8.34
CA LEU A 283 -25.95 21.61 9.15
C LEU A 283 -26.43 22.71 10.10
N VAL A 284 -25.51 23.48 10.67
CA VAL A 284 -25.83 24.64 11.52
C VAL A 284 -26.49 25.74 10.68
N ASP A 285 -25.89 26.09 9.55
CA ASP A 285 -26.39 27.13 8.64
C ASP A 285 -27.78 26.78 8.08
N LYS A 286 -28.06 25.49 7.90
CA LYS A 286 -29.37 24.98 7.46
C LYS A 286 -30.31 24.66 8.61
N ASP A 287 -29.99 25.08 9.83
CA ASP A 287 -30.85 24.97 11.02
C ASP A 287 -31.23 23.51 11.36
N TYR A 288 -30.34 22.55 11.09
CA TYR A 288 -30.49 21.16 11.57
C TYR A 288 -29.86 20.97 12.94
N LEU A 289 -28.79 21.71 13.24
CA LEU A 289 -28.09 21.73 14.51
C LEU A 289 -28.01 23.17 15.05
N GLU A 290 -28.02 23.33 16.36
CA GLU A 290 -27.76 24.60 17.03
C GLU A 290 -26.64 24.46 18.07
N GLU A 291 -25.78 25.47 18.13
CA GLU A 291 -24.68 25.54 19.10
C GLU A 291 -25.11 26.17 20.41
N TYR A 292 -24.56 25.67 21.51
CA TYR A 292 -24.73 26.25 22.84
C TYR A 292 -23.48 26.04 23.69
N ILE A 293 -23.36 26.84 24.76
CA ILE A 293 -22.32 26.65 25.77
C ILE A 293 -22.92 25.86 26.92
N HIS A 294 -22.29 24.75 27.27
CA HIS A 294 -22.58 23.98 28.47
C HIS A 294 -21.55 24.30 29.55
N THR A 295 -22.02 24.66 30.74
CA THR A 295 -21.14 24.98 31.88
C THR A 295 -21.13 23.83 32.87
N LEU A 296 -19.95 23.26 33.09
CA LEU A 296 -19.69 22.19 34.08
C LEU A 296 -18.77 22.76 35.17
N GLY A 297 -19.37 23.45 36.14
CA GLY A 297 -18.60 24.15 37.16
C GLY A 297 -17.94 25.41 36.61
N ILE A 298 -16.60 25.43 36.56
CA ILE A 298 -15.81 26.55 36.01
C ILE A 298 -15.50 26.33 34.52
N ASP A 299 -15.66 25.11 34.02
CA ASP A 299 -15.34 24.78 32.64
C ASP A 299 -16.52 25.10 31.71
N GLU A 300 -16.23 25.80 30.62
CA GLU A 300 -17.17 26.11 29.54
C GLU A 300 -16.88 25.21 28.33
N MET A 301 -17.92 24.55 27.83
CA MET A 301 -17.82 23.54 26.78
C MET A 301 -18.74 23.89 25.62
N ARG A 302 -18.20 23.92 24.40
CA ARG A 302 -18.99 24.19 23.19
C ARG A 302 -19.67 22.92 22.72
N CYS A 303 -20.99 22.92 22.80
CA CYS A 303 -21.83 21.77 22.47
C CYS A 303 -22.79 22.10 21.32
N ALA A 304 -23.33 21.07 20.69
CA ALA A 304 -24.40 21.23 19.72
C ALA A 304 -25.52 20.20 19.95
N ARG A 305 -26.74 20.56 19.58
CA ARG A 305 -27.91 19.68 19.64
C ARG A 305 -28.79 19.84 18.41
N VAL A 306 -29.63 18.85 18.17
CA VAL A 306 -30.59 18.83 17.06
C VAL A 306 -31.70 19.84 17.31
N THR A 307 -32.02 20.64 16.30
CA THR A 307 -33.10 21.62 16.35
C THR A 307 -34.46 20.95 16.15
N THR A 308 -35.55 21.68 16.43
CA THR A 308 -36.92 21.23 16.10
C THR A 308 -37.07 20.88 14.62
N LYS A 309 -36.42 21.65 13.73
CA LYS A 309 -36.41 21.38 12.29
C LYS A 309 -35.71 20.06 12.00
N GLY A 310 -34.54 19.81 12.59
CA GLY A 310 -33.80 18.56 12.44
C GLY A 310 -34.62 17.33 12.84
N TYR A 311 -35.36 17.41 13.95
CA TYR A 311 -36.29 16.34 14.36
C TYR A 311 -37.45 16.15 13.38
N SER A 312 -37.99 17.24 12.82
CA SER A 312 -39.13 17.19 11.89
C SER A 312 -38.78 16.66 10.49
N LYS A 313 -37.51 16.80 10.09
CA LYS A 313 -36.98 16.39 8.79
C LYS A 313 -35.66 15.64 9.01
N PRO A 314 -35.69 14.41 9.54
CA PRO A 314 -34.46 13.66 9.79
C PRO A 314 -33.70 13.42 8.47
N LEU A 315 -32.38 13.54 8.54
CA LEU A 315 -31.50 13.21 7.42
C LEU A 315 -31.38 11.69 7.30
N PHE A 316 -31.22 11.22 6.05
CA PHE A 316 -30.92 9.83 5.72
C PHE A 316 -29.69 9.74 4.83
N TYR A 317 -29.11 8.56 4.71
CA TYR A 317 -28.05 8.29 3.73
C TYR A 317 -28.46 8.76 2.32
N GLY A 318 -27.57 9.48 1.66
CA GLY A 318 -27.81 10.06 0.33
C GLY A 318 -28.43 11.45 0.33
N THR A 319 -28.76 12.02 1.50
CA THR A 319 -29.31 13.38 1.55
C THR A 319 -28.23 14.40 1.20
N GLN A 320 -28.40 15.10 0.08
CA GLN A 320 -27.56 16.24 -0.28
C GLN A 320 -28.21 17.51 0.25
N LEU A 321 -27.45 18.29 1.00
CA LEU A 321 -27.90 19.56 1.54
C LEU A 321 -27.65 20.70 0.56
#